data_AF-A0A6L9ZM26-F1
#
_entry.id   AF-A0A6L9ZM26-F1
#
_cell.length_a   1.000
_cell.length_b   1.000
_cell.length_c   1.000
_cell.angle_alpha   90.00
_cell.angle_beta   90.00
_cell.angle_gamma   90.00
#
_symmetry.space_group_name_H-M   'P 1'
#
loop_
_entity.id
_entity.type
_entity.pdbx_description
1 polymer ?
#
loop_
_entity_poly.entity_id
_entity_poly.type
_entity_poly.pdbx_seq_one_letter_code
_entity_poly.pdbx_strand_id
1 'polypeptide(L)'
;MDSTTSSVEVEYPVLRAEKVSVYYGSFLAVKDVYLDIPKNQVTAFIGPSGCGKSTLLRCFNRLNDLIPGARVTGRITFHGENLYDQKFDNSIEEVRRRIGMVFQKPNPFPKSIYENIAFGARINGYQGDMDELVERSLQQAA
;
A
#
# COMPACT_ATOMS: atom_id res chain seq x y z
N MET A 1 -17.46 -15.55 -40.26
CA MET A 1 -17.33 -16.33 -39.01
C MET A 1 -16.03 -15.87 -38.38
N ASP A 2 -16.08 -14.72 -37.71
CA ASP A 2 -14.95 -14.20 -36.93
C ASP A 2 -15.24 -14.50 -35.47
N SER A 3 -14.42 -15.37 -34.88
CA SER A 3 -14.37 -15.58 -33.44
C SER A 3 -12.92 -15.47 -33.01
N THR A 4 -12.43 -14.24 -32.96
CA THR A 4 -11.18 -13.88 -32.28
C THR A 4 -11.45 -14.00 -30.80
N THR A 5 -11.21 -15.18 -30.23
CA THR A 5 -11.13 -15.36 -28.78
C THR A 5 -9.92 -14.58 -28.29
N SER A 6 -10.14 -13.33 -27.85
CA SER A 6 -9.13 -12.58 -27.12
C SER A 6 -8.87 -13.31 -25.81
N SER A 7 -7.76 -14.03 -25.74
CA SER A 7 -7.22 -14.50 -24.47
C SER A 7 -6.99 -13.28 -23.60
N VAL A 8 -7.74 -13.17 -22.50
CA VAL A 8 -7.46 -12.18 -21.45
C VAL A 8 -6.07 -12.53 -20.90
N GLU A 9 -5.06 -11.74 -21.24
CA GLU A 9 -3.77 -11.81 -20.56
C GLU A 9 -4.05 -11.64 -19.06
N VAL A 10 -3.77 -12.67 -18.27
CA VAL A 10 -3.89 -12.58 -16.82
C VAL A 10 -2.76 -11.68 -16.35
N GLU A 11 -3.07 -10.38 -16.27
CA GLU A 11 -2.17 -9.36 -15.75
C GLU A 11 -1.74 -9.78 -14.34
N TYR A 12 -0.46 -10.10 -14.14
CA TYR A 12 0.03 -10.55 -12.84
C TYR A 12 -0.31 -9.49 -11.77
N PRO A 13 -0.99 -9.88 -10.67
CA PRO A 13 -1.38 -8.92 -9.65
C PRO A 13 -0.16 -8.29 -9.03
N VAL A 14 -0.16 -6.96 -8.91
CA VAL A 14 0.92 -6.23 -8.26
C VAL A 14 0.90 -6.48 -6.74
N LEU A 15 -0.30 -6.60 -6.15
CA LEU A 15 -0.49 -7.00 -4.76
C LEU A 15 -1.45 -8.19 -4.71
N ARG A 16 -1.12 -9.18 -3.88
CA ARG A 16 -1.98 -10.34 -3.65
C ARG A 16 -2.05 -10.67 -2.17
N ALA A 17 -3.24 -10.97 -1.69
CA ALA A 17 -3.54 -11.50 -0.37
C ALA A 17 -4.11 -12.91 -0.50
N GLU A 18 -3.51 -13.87 0.19
CA GLU A 18 -3.93 -15.28 0.18
C GLU A 18 -4.21 -15.73 1.62
N LYS A 19 -5.49 -16.00 1.91
CA LYS A 19 -5.97 -16.43 3.23
C LYS A 19 -5.54 -15.49 4.37
N VAL A 20 -5.60 -14.19 4.12
CA VAL A 20 -5.13 -13.20 5.08
C VAL A 20 -6.11 -13.02 6.22
N SER A 21 -5.63 -13.24 7.45
CA SER A 21 -6.37 -12.92 8.66
C SER A 21 -5.58 -11.97 9.56
N VAL A 22 -6.26 -10.98 10.14
CA VAL A 22 -5.67 -9.95 11.00
C VAL A 22 -6.33 -9.96 12.37
N TYR A 23 -5.51 -10.06 13.40
CA TYR A 23 -5.92 -10.08 14.80
C TYR A 23 -5.38 -8.86 15.54
N TYR A 24 -6.14 -8.35 16.49
CA TYR A 24 -5.69 -7.42 17.52
C TYR A 24 -5.91 -8.09 18.88
N GLY A 25 -4.85 -8.65 19.46
CA GLY A 25 -4.98 -9.56 20.60
C GLY A 25 -5.79 -10.80 20.24
N SER A 26 -6.89 -11.03 20.96
CA SER A 26 -7.83 -12.14 20.68
C SER A 26 -8.91 -11.79 19.64
N PHE A 27 -9.07 -10.51 19.29
CA PHE A 27 -10.10 -10.07 18.35
C PHE A 27 -9.68 -10.30 16.91
N LEU A 28 -10.47 -11.06 16.15
CA LEU A 28 -10.29 -11.29 14.72
C LEU A 28 -10.97 -10.18 13.91
N ALA A 29 -10.19 -9.20 13.43
CA ALA A 29 -10.69 -8.03 12.71
C ALA A 29 -10.95 -8.30 11.22
N VAL A 30 -10.15 -9.17 10.61
CA VAL A 30 -10.26 -9.57 9.20
C VAL A 30 -10.02 -11.06 9.11
N LYS A 31 -10.88 -11.79 8.39
CA LYS A 31 -10.85 -13.27 8.32
C LYS A 31 -10.70 -13.76 6.89
N ASP A 32 -9.70 -14.61 6.66
CA ASP A 32 -9.48 -15.44 5.47
C ASP A 32 -9.65 -14.70 4.12
N VAL A 33 -9.09 -13.49 4.00
CA VAL A 33 -9.21 -12.69 2.77
C VAL A 33 -8.35 -13.27 1.65
N TYR A 34 -8.97 -13.44 0.48
CA TYR A 34 -8.31 -13.67 -0.79
C TYR A 34 -8.60 -12.48 -1.71
N LEU A 35 -7.55 -11.85 -2.23
CA LEU A 35 -7.68 -10.67 -3.06
C LEU A 35 -6.46 -10.51 -3.97
N ASP A 36 -6.73 -10.23 -5.24
CA ASP A 36 -5.73 -9.84 -6.23
C ASP A 36 -5.98 -8.38 -6.64
N ILE A 37 -4.95 -7.53 -6.55
CA ILE A 37 -4.97 -6.14 -7.01
C ILE A 37 -4.09 -6.08 -8.26
N PRO A 38 -4.70 -5.85 -9.44
CA PRO A 38 -3.96 -5.77 -10.69
C PRO A 38 -3.07 -4.52 -10.77
N LYS A 39 -1.99 -4.63 -11.54
CA LYS A 39 -1.07 -3.52 -11.79
C LYS A 39 -1.80 -2.41 -12.55
N ASN A 40 -1.48 -1.14 -12.26
CA ASN A 40 -2.00 0.03 -12.99
C ASN A 40 -3.53 0.18 -12.98
N GLN A 41 -4.24 -0.46 -12.05
CA GLN A 41 -5.68 -0.36 -11.92
C GLN A 41 -6.10 0.31 -10.62
N VAL A 42 -7.16 1.11 -10.68
CA VAL A 42 -7.78 1.70 -9.50
C VAL A 42 -8.69 0.66 -8.86
N THR A 43 -8.34 0.20 -7.66
CA THR A 43 -9.15 -0.75 -6.88
C THR A 43 -9.78 -0.04 -5.68
N ALA A 44 -11.10 -0.12 -5.56
CA ALA A 44 -11.86 0.48 -4.46
C ALA A 44 -12.35 -0.60 -3.48
N PHE A 45 -12.21 -0.34 -2.18
CA PHE A 45 -12.74 -1.18 -1.10
C PHE A 45 -13.97 -0.49 -0.51
N ILE A 46 -15.16 -1.07 -0.71
CA ILE A 46 -16.42 -0.49 -0.28
C ILE A 46 -17.06 -1.40 0.76
N GLY A 47 -17.57 -0.80 1.85
CA GLY A 47 -18.25 -1.53 2.92
C GLY A 47 -18.51 -0.65 4.14
N PRO A 48 -19.32 -1.11 5.11
CA PRO A 48 -19.69 -0.33 6.29
C PRO A 48 -18.48 0.00 7.18
N SER A 49 -18.62 1.00 8.05
CA SER A 49 -17.57 1.30 9.02
C SER A 49 -17.28 0.07 9.89
N GLY A 50 -16.00 -0.15 10.23
CA GLY A 50 -15.57 -1.29 11.04
C GLY A 50 -15.44 -2.64 10.31
N CYS A 51 -15.78 -2.74 9.02
CA CYS A 51 -15.69 -4.03 8.30
C CYS A 51 -14.26 -4.47 7.92
N GLY A 52 -13.22 -3.83 8.47
CA GLY A 52 -11.82 -4.26 8.28
C GLY A 52 -11.07 -3.68 7.06
N LYS A 53 -11.66 -2.78 6.27
CA LYS A 53 -11.01 -2.16 5.07
C LYS A 53 -9.64 -1.56 5.39
N SER A 54 -9.60 -0.62 6.34
CA SER A 54 -8.36 0.06 6.73
C SER A 54 -7.37 -0.89 7.39
N THR A 55 -7.86 -1.94 8.05
CA THR A 55 -7.02 -3.00 8.61
C THR A 55 -6.31 -3.77 7.49
N LEU A 56 -7.03 -4.19 6.45
CA LEU A 56 -6.45 -4.87 5.30
C LEU A 56 -5.50 -3.96 4.50
N LEU A 57 -5.88 -2.71 4.25
CA LEU A 57 -5.03 -1.75 3.52
C LEU A 57 -3.66 -1.53 4.19
N ARG A 58 -3.63 -1.44 5.53
CA ARG A 58 -2.39 -1.31 6.32
C ARG A 58 -1.51 -2.56 6.29
N CYS A 59 -2.02 -3.72 5.90
CA CYS A 59 -1.18 -4.91 5.74
C CYS A 59 -0.26 -4.79 4.52
N PHE A 60 -0.70 -4.15 3.44
CA PHE A 60 0.09 -4.05 2.21
C PHE A 60 1.37 -3.21 2.38
N ASN A 61 1.41 -2.25 3.30
CA ASN A 61 2.62 -1.51 3.64
C ASN A 61 3.14 -1.80 5.05
N ARG A 62 2.64 -2.87 5.67
CA ARG A 62 3.06 -3.35 7.00
C ARG A 62 2.97 -2.28 8.10
N LEU A 63 1.97 -1.42 8.04
CA LEU A 63 1.70 -0.46 9.12
C LEU A 63 0.99 -1.12 10.32
N ASN A 64 0.33 -2.27 10.13
CA ASN A 64 -0.23 -3.02 11.26
C ASN A 64 0.85 -3.50 12.24
N ASP A 65 2.08 -3.74 11.78
CA ASP A 65 3.20 -4.19 12.61
C ASP A 65 3.55 -3.16 13.71
N LEU A 66 3.15 -1.90 13.54
CA LEU A 66 3.32 -0.83 14.53
C LEU A 66 2.23 -0.82 15.62
N ILE A 67 1.17 -1.61 15.45
CA ILE A 67 0.04 -1.66 16.39
C ILE A 67 0.33 -2.78 17.40
N PRO A 68 0.44 -2.48 18.71
CA PRO A 68 0.67 -3.50 19.73
C PRO A 68 -0.40 -4.60 19.70
N GLY A 69 0.04 -5.86 19.75
CA GLY A 69 -0.84 -7.02 19.70
C GLY A 69 -1.45 -7.32 18.33
N ALA A 70 -1.07 -6.57 17.28
CA ALA A 70 -1.45 -6.91 15.92
C ALA A 70 -0.72 -8.17 15.46
N ARG A 71 -1.47 -9.11 14.86
CA ARG A 71 -0.91 -10.32 14.24
C ARG A 71 -1.57 -10.54 12.90
N VAL A 72 -0.74 -10.65 11.86
CA VAL A 72 -1.17 -10.96 10.50
C VAL A 72 -0.79 -12.40 10.19
N THR A 73 -1.70 -13.14 9.57
CA THR A 73 -1.48 -14.52 9.08
C THR A 73 -1.94 -14.62 7.64
N GLY A 74 -1.56 -15.71 6.97
CA GLY A 74 -1.72 -15.85 5.53
C GLY A 74 -0.50 -15.32 4.79
N ARG A 75 -0.65 -15.03 3.51
CA ARG A 75 0.43 -14.56 2.65
C ARG A 75 0.02 -13.27 1.95
N ILE A 76 0.90 -12.27 1.98
CA ILE A 76 0.74 -11.04 1.23
C ILE A 76 1.96 -10.85 0.36
N THR A 77 1.76 -10.71 -0.94
CA THR A 77 2.85 -10.52 -1.90
C THR A 77 2.76 -9.17 -2.60
N PHE A 78 3.92 -8.60 -2.91
CA PHE A 78 4.07 -7.44 -3.78
C PHE A 78 5.04 -7.83 -4.90
N HIS A 79 4.61 -7.74 -6.16
CA HIS A 79 5.35 -8.28 -7.30
C HIS A 79 5.78 -9.76 -7.13
N GLY A 80 4.93 -10.57 -6.49
CA GLY A 80 5.19 -11.99 -6.23
C GLY A 80 6.08 -12.28 -5.01
N GLU A 81 6.73 -11.27 -4.45
CA GLU A 81 7.58 -11.42 -3.28
C GLU A 81 6.76 -11.27 -1.98
N ASN A 82 6.93 -12.18 -1.02
CA ASN A 82 6.14 -12.17 0.21
C ASN A 82 6.63 -11.10 1.20
N LEU A 83 5.80 -10.10 1.46
CA LEU A 83 6.11 -8.96 2.33
C LEU A 83 6.36 -9.35 3.79
N TYR A 84 5.82 -10.48 4.23
CA TYR A 84 5.88 -10.96 5.61
C TYR A 84 6.87 -12.12 5.80
N ASP A 85 7.62 -12.50 4.77
CA ASP A 85 8.67 -13.52 4.89
C ASP A 85 9.86 -12.95 5.68
N GLN A 86 10.44 -13.75 6.57
CA GLN A 86 11.66 -13.38 7.32
C GLN A 86 12.87 -13.29 6.40
N LYS A 87 12.85 -14.00 5.26
CA LYS A 87 13.90 -13.97 4.23
C LYS A 87 13.69 -12.88 3.19
N PHE A 88 12.63 -12.08 3.34
CA PHE A 88 12.40 -10.94 2.47
C PHE A 88 13.52 -9.93 2.70
N ASP A 89 14.45 -9.84 1.74
CA ASP A 89 15.72 -9.12 1.82
C ASP A 89 15.55 -7.58 1.80
N ASN A 90 14.31 -7.10 1.71
CA ASN A 90 13.96 -5.69 1.74
C ASN A 90 13.52 -5.29 3.15
N SER A 91 14.14 -4.25 3.69
CA SER A 91 13.78 -3.71 5.00
C SER A 91 12.33 -3.17 5.00
N ILE A 92 11.68 -3.08 6.16
CA ILE A 92 10.30 -2.55 6.27
C ILE A 92 10.20 -1.14 5.66
N GLU A 93 11.29 -0.37 5.75
CA GLU A 93 11.43 0.95 5.17
C GLU A 93 11.32 0.91 3.64
N GLU A 94 11.90 -0.10 2.99
CA GLU A 94 11.83 -0.24 1.54
C GLU A 94 10.42 -0.57 1.05
N VAL A 95 9.70 -1.44 1.76
CA VAL A 95 8.26 -1.69 1.48
C VAL A 95 7.48 -0.37 1.51
N ARG A 96 7.74 0.47 2.51
CA ARG A 96 7.04 1.75 2.69
C ARG A 96 7.48 2.83 1.71
N ARG A 97 8.68 2.73 1.12
CA ARG A 97 9.09 3.58 -0.02
C ARG A 97 8.35 3.20 -1.31
N ARG A 98 8.11 1.90 -1.53
CA ARG A 98 7.43 1.39 -2.72
C ARG A 98 5.90 1.48 -2.62
N ILE A 99 5.35 1.36 -1.41
CA ILE A 99 3.90 1.37 -1.13
C ILE A 99 3.57 2.54 -0.19
N GLY A 100 3.29 3.70 -0.78
CA GLY A 100 2.86 4.89 -0.06
C GLY A 100 1.44 4.77 0.49
N MET A 101 1.15 5.48 1.59
CA MET A 101 -0.19 5.55 2.16
C MET A 101 -0.55 7.00 2.50
N VAL A 102 -1.68 7.44 1.96
CA VAL A 102 -2.29 8.73 2.29
C VAL A 102 -3.41 8.47 3.29
N PHE A 103 -3.31 9.10 4.46
CA PHE A 103 -4.28 8.92 5.53
C PHE A 103 -5.42 9.91 5.41
N GLN A 104 -6.64 9.48 5.79
CA GLN A 104 -7.82 10.34 5.82
C GLN A 104 -7.61 11.59 6.70
N LYS A 105 -6.91 11.43 7.83
CA LYS A 105 -6.43 12.56 8.64
C LYS A 105 -4.94 12.75 8.35
N PRO A 106 -4.54 13.83 7.66
CA PRO A 106 -3.12 14.09 7.39
C PRO A 106 -2.39 14.37 8.71
N ASN A 107 -1.11 13.97 8.76
CA ASN A 107 -0.21 14.23 9.88
C ASN A 107 1.05 14.94 9.36
N PRO A 108 0.97 16.23 9.00
CA PRO A 108 2.12 16.96 8.46
C PRO A 108 3.18 17.16 9.55
N PHE A 109 4.44 17.22 9.13
CA PHE A 109 5.52 17.63 10.01
C PHE A 109 5.36 19.11 10.39
N PRO A 110 5.85 19.53 11.58
CA PRO A 110 5.88 20.93 12.00
C PRO A 110 6.92 21.72 11.19
N LYS A 111 6.65 21.87 9.89
CA LYS A 111 7.49 22.46 8.84
C LYS A 111 6.58 23.19 7.85
N SER A 112 7.16 23.93 6.89
CA SER A 112 6.40 24.57 5.82
C SER A 112 5.73 23.54 4.90
N ILE A 113 4.78 24.00 4.08
CA ILE A 113 4.14 23.17 3.05
C ILE A 113 5.19 22.64 2.07
N TYR A 114 6.09 23.51 1.60
CA TYR A 114 7.21 23.15 0.73
C TYR A 114 8.03 22.00 1.34
N GLU A 115 8.44 22.15 2.60
CA GLU A 115 9.25 21.14 3.29
C GLU A 115 8.52 19.81 3.46
N ASN A 116 7.21 19.82 3.69
CA ASN A 116 6.42 18.59 3.78
C ASN A 116 6.37 17.83 2.44
N ILE A 117 6.29 18.54 1.31
CA ILE A 117 6.26 17.94 -0.03
C ILE A 117 7.66 17.46 -0.43
N ALA A 118 8.68 18.31 -0.28
CA ALA A 118 10.06 18.01 -0.64
C ALA A 118 10.67 16.86 0.18
N PHE A 119 10.20 16.65 1.42
CA PHE A 119 10.73 15.62 2.32
C PHE A 119 10.72 14.22 1.70
N GLY A 120 9.62 13.83 1.05
CA GLY A 120 9.51 12.52 0.40
C GLY A 120 10.50 12.36 -0.75
N ALA A 121 10.66 13.39 -1.59
CA ALA A 121 11.61 13.38 -2.70
C ALA A 121 13.07 13.27 -2.21
N ARG A 122 13.45 14.02 -1.16
CA ARG A 122 14.80 13.98 -0.59
C ARG A 122 15.15 12.61 0.01
N ILE A 123 14.24 12.00 0.75
CA ILE A 123 14.47 10.67 1.36
C ILE A 123 14.63 9.59 0.29
N ASN A 124 13.97 9.74 -0.86
CA ASN A 124 14.12 8.85 -2.00
C ASN A 124 15.31 9.23 -2.91
N GLY A 125 16.13 10.20 -2.51
CA GLY A 125 17.36 10.56 -3.21
C GLY A 125 17.16 11.35 -4.50
N TYR A 126 16.02 12.03 -4.68
CA TYR A 126 15.76 12.88 -5.85
C TYR A 126 16.82 13.99 -5.98
N GLN A 127 17.47 14.06 -7.15
CA GLN A 127 18.55 15.02 -7.46
C GLN A 127 18.13 16.10 -8.47
N GLY A 128 16.85 16.11 -8.88
CA GLY A 128 16.34 17.11 -9.84
C GLY A 128 16.00 18.44 -9.17
N ASP A 129 15.30 19.30 -9.92
CA ASP A 129 14.82 20.58 -9.41
C ASP A 129 13.70 20.36 -8.39
N MET A 130 14.00 20.66 -7.11
CA MET A 130 13.05 20.50 -6.03
C MET A 130 11.94 21.55 -6.08
N ASP A 131 12.23 22.75 -6.57
CA ASP A 131 11.25 23.84 -6.67
C ASP A 131 10.22 23.49 -7.74
N GLU A 132 10.67 23.03 -8.91
CA GLU A 132 9.79 22.54 -9.98
C GLU A 132 8.92 21.37 -9.50
N LEU A 133 9.50 20.41 -8.79
CA LEU A 133 8.76 19.26 -8.25
C LEU A 133 7.67 19.70 -7.29
N VAL A 134 7.98 20.61 -6.36
CA VAL A 134 7.02 21.10 -5.36
C VAL A 134 5.92 21.90 -6.04
N GLU A 135 6.26 22.83 -6.93
CA GLU A 135 5.28 23.64 -7.66
C GLU A 135 4.32 22.76 -8.46
N ARG A 136 4.85 21.82 -9.26
CA ARG A 136 4.04 20.90 -10.06
C ARG A 136 3.12 20.05 -9.19
N SER A 137 3.60 19.57 -8.04
CA SER A 137 2.80 18.76 -7.11
C SER A 137 1.62 19.56 -6.53
N LEU A 138 1.83 20.84 -6.23
CA LEU A 138 0.78 21.73 -5.73
C LEU A 138 -0.26 22.05 -6.81
N GLN A 139 0.17 22.31 -8.04
CA GLN A 139 -0.73 22.60 -9.17
C GLN A 139 -1.60 21.41 -9.55
N GLN A 140 -1.08 20.18 -9.49
CA GLN A 140 -1.86 18.97 -9.79
C GLN A 140 -2.89 18.60 -8.71
N ALA A 141 -2.71 19.11 -7.49
CA ALA A 141 -3.61 18.85 -6.37
C ALA A 141 -4.77 19.87 -6.26
N ALA A 142 -4.71 20.96 -7.03
CA ALA A 142 -5.72 22.02 -7.09
C ALA A 142 -6.82 21.71 -8.14
#